data_AF-X1CNJ9-F1
#
_entry.id   AF-X1CNJ9-F1
#
_cell.length_a   1.000
_cell.length_b   1.000
_cell.length_c   1.000
_cell.angle_alpha   90.00
_cell.angle_beta   90.00
_cell.angle_gamma   90.00
#
_symmetry.space_group_name_H-M   'P 1'
#
loop_
_entity.id
_entity.type
_entity.pdbx_description
1 polymer ?
#
loop_
_entity_poly.entity_id
_entity_poly.type
_entity_poly.pdbx_seq_one_letter_code
_entity_poly.pdbx_strand_id
1 'polypeptide(L)' 'MARIDEWLKQCETRGGSDLHLSAGMPISLRVDGDLIAISKQP' A
#
# COMPACT_ATOMS: atom_id res chain seq x y z
N MET A 1 -16.79 5.18 -4.05
CA MET A 1 -15.74 5.68 -3.14
C MET A 1 -14.65 4.62 -3.10
N ALA A 2 -13.36 4.92 -3.12
CA ALA A 2 -12.62 5.52 -4.23
C ALA A 2 -11.16 5.04 -4.18
N ARG A 3 -10.82 3.85 -4.72
CA ARG A 3 -9.49 3.22 -4.97
C ARG A 3 -8.41 3.26 -3.86
N ILE A 4 -8.19 4.40 -3.19
CA ILE A 4 -7.24 4.58 -2.09
C ILE A 4 -7.67 3.85 -0.82
N ASP A 5 -8.97 3.74 -0.58
CA ASP A 5 -9.53 3.02 0.57
C ASP A 5 -9.17 1.53 0.52
N GLU A 6 -9.12 0.93 -0.67
CA GLU A 6 -8.69 -0.45 -0.86
C GLU A 6 -7.20 -0.64 -0.55
N TRP A 7 -6.35 0.33 -0.88
CA TRP A 7 -4.93 0.30 -0.51
C TRP A 7 -4.71 0.52 0.97
N LEU A 8 -5.47 1.43 1.59
CA LEU A 8 -5.44 1.66 3.03
C LEU A 8 -5.91 0.41 3.80
N LYS A 9 -6.98 -0.25 3.33
CA LYS A 9 -7.44 -1.52 3.89
C LYS A 9 -6.39 -2.61 3.77
N GLN A 10 -5.66 -2.67 2.65
CA GLN A 10 -4.53 -3.60 2.51
C GLN A 10 -3.36 -3.25 3.45
N CYS A 11 -3.09 -1.97 3.68
CA CYS A 11 -2.11 -1.52 4.68
C CYS A 11 -2.48 -2.05 6.06
N GLU A 12 -3.71 -1.77 6.51
CA GLU A 12 -4.22 -2.24 7.81
C GLU A 12 -4.21 -3.78 7.92
N THR A 13 -4.76 -4.48 6.92
CA THR A 13 -4.87 -5.94 6.93
C THR A 13 -3.52 -6.65 6.99
N ARG A 14 -2.47 -6.04 6.41
CA ARG A 14 -1.11 -6.58 6.41
C ARG A 14 -0.27 -6.11 7.61
N GLY A 15 -0.84 -5.34 8.53
CA GLY A 15 -0.10 -4.74 9.64
C GLY A 15 0.91 -3.68 9.21
N GLY A 16 0.69 -3.05 8.05
CA GLY A 16 1.57 -2.02 7.54
C GLY A 16 1.42 -0.70 8.29
N SER A 17 2.53 0.00 8.49
CA SER A 17 2.57 1.31 9.13
C SER A 17 2.30 2.46 8.17
N ASP A 18 2.73 2.32 6.91
CA ASP A 18 2.73 3.41 5.92
C ASP A 18 2.29 2.93 4.53
N LEU A 19 1.53 3.78 3.84
CA LEU A 19 1.19 3.66 2.41
C LEU A 19 2.02 4.66 1.60
N HIS A 20 2.84 4.15 0.68
CA HIS A 20 3.70 4.94 -0.18
C HIS A 20 3.08 5.10 -1.58
N LEU A 21 2.74 6.34 -1.94
CA LEU A 21 2.23 6.73 -3.26
C LEU A 21 3.23 7.69 -3.92
N SER A 22 3.78 7.31 -5.06
CA SER A 22 4.74 8.14 -5.80
C SER A 22 4.56 7.96 -7.31
N ALA A 23 4.66 9.06 -8.06
CA ALA A 23 4.49 9.03 -9.51
C ALA A 23 5.58 8.16 -10.16
N GLY A 24 5.17 7.28 -11.08
CA GLY A 24 6.07 6.39 -11.81
C GLY A 24 6.58 5.17 -11.01
N MET A 25 6.17 5.03 -9.74
CA MET A 25 6.55 3.91 -8.89
C MET A 25 5.34 3.04 -8.56
N PRO A 26 5.52 1.72 -8.39
CA PRO A 26 4.49 0.87 -7.83
C PRO A 26 4.07 1.35 -6.44
N ILE A 27 2.77 1.29 -6.17
CA ILE A 27 2.26 1.55 -4.83
C ILE A 27 2.89 0.52 -3.88
N SER A 28 3.35 0.98 -2.73
CA SER A 28 4.06 0.13 -1.78
C SER A 28 3.56 0.37 -0.36
N LEU A 29 3.70 -0.65 0.49
CA LEU A 29 3.38 -0.61 1.91
C LEU A 29 4.65 -0.83 2.72
N ARG A 30 4.80 -0.13 3.84
CA ARG A 30 5.82 -0.49 4.84
C ARG A 30 5.22 -1.49 5.82
N VAL A 31 5.77 -2.70 5.89
CA VAL A 31 5.34 -3.77 6.79
C VAL A 31 6.57 -4.27 7.55
N ASP A 32 6.53 -4.25 8.88
CA ASP A 32 7.65 -4.65 9.76
C ASP A 32 9.00 -3.97 9.42
N GLY A 33 8.95 -2.76 8.85
CA GLY A 33 10.12 -1.99 8.44
C GLY A 33 10.54 -2.17 6.97
N ASP A 34 10.02 -3.19 6.28
CA ASP A 34 10.32 -3.49 4.89
C ASP A 34 9.31 -2.86 3.92
N LEU A 35 9.80 -2.41 2.76
CA LEU A 35 8.94 -1.83 1.72
C LEU A 35 8.50 -2.92 0.73
N ILE A 36 7.19 -3.17 0.69
CA ILE A 36 6.58 -4.23 -0.13
C ILE A 36 5.65 -3.60 -1.17
N ALA A 37 5.93 -3.83 -2.46
CA ALA A 37 5.07 -3.39 -3.56
C ALA A 37 3.75 -4.18 -3.57
N ILE A 38 2.63 -3.50 -3.74
CA ILE A 38 1.33 -4.15 -3.97
C ILE A 38 1.13 -4.37 -5.48
N SER A 39 1.20 -5.63 -5.90
CA SER A 39 1.17 -6.03 -7.31
C SER A 39 -0.22 -5.98 -7.95
N LYS A 40 -1.29 -5.85 -7.15
CA LYS A 40 -2.66 -5.68 -7.65
C LYS A 40 -3.12 -4.25 -7.43
N GLN A 41 -3.05 -3.46 -8.50
CA GLN A 41 -3.97 -2.33 -8.63
C GLN A 41 -5.39 -2.91 -8.67
N PRO A 42 -6.30 -2.42 -7.81
CA PRO A 42 -7.71 -2.79 -7.89
C PRO A 42 -8.33 -2.29 -9.19
#